data_AF-F0QU12-F1
#
_entry.id   AF-F0QU12-F1
#
_cell.length_a   1.000
_cell.length_b   1.000
_cell.length_c   1.000
_cell.angle_alpha   90.00
_cell.angle_beta   90.00
_cell.angle_gamma   90.00
#
_symmetry.space_group_name_H-M   'P 1'
#
loop_
_entity.id
_entity.type
_entity.pdbx_description
1 polymer ?
#
loop_
_entity_poly.entity_id
_entity_poly.type
_entity_poly.pdbx_seq_one_letter_code
_entity_poly.pdbx_strand_id
1 'polypeptide(L)'
;MTSIVNARLGDYHGEWALDGGTVRYVEYIGGDVIEAELEGCGEDYTDCVVEDVVKRLGDELKLPRSVLGSVKARLKVLGFPLVITLREEVNASIIEFRGKNGSAQLIIRYQLIS
;
A
#
# COMPACT_ATOMS: atom_id res chain seq x y z
N MET A 1 3.34 19.28 -3.00
CA MET A 1 3.33 17.81 -2.89
C MET A 1 3.09 17.37 -1.44
N THR A 2 1.95 16.72 -1.18
CA THR A 2 1.59 16.17 0.13
C THR A 2 1.52 14.65 0.04
N SER A 3 2.32 13.92 0.82
CA SER A 3 2.31 12.46 0.84
C SER A 3 0.96 11.94 1.36
N ILE A 4 0.30 11.11 0.57
CA ILE A 4 -1.00 10.46 0.84
C ILE A 4 -0.75 9.05 1.39
N VAL A 5 0.15 8.30 0.74
CA VAL A 5 0.51 6.93 1.12
C VAL A 5 2.01 6.77 1.00
N ASN A 6 2.63 6.18 2.02
CA ASN A 6 4.01 5.72 1.94
C ASN A 6 4.06 4.23 2.32
N ALA A 7 4.58 3.40 1.42
CA ALA A 7 4.66 1.95 1.60
C ALA A 7 6.11 1.49 1.50
N ARG A 8 6.60 0.75 2.50
CA ARG A 8 7.94 0.16 2.55
C ARG A 8 7.86 -1.32 2.90
N LEU A 9 8.11 -2.18 1.92
CA LEU A 9 8.00 -3.64 2.03
C LEU A 9 9.31 -4.29 1.60
N GLY A 10 10.30 -4.35 2.51
CA GLY A 10 11.65 -4.77 2.14
C GLY A 10 12.28 -3.76 1.17
N ASP A 11 12.63 -4.21 -0.03
CA ASP A 11 13.22 -3.36 -1.08
C ASP A 11 12.18 -2.57 -1.88
N TYR A 12 10.89 -2.93 -1.78
CA TYR A 12 9.81 -2.17 -2.41
C TYR A 12 9.54 -0.89 -1.61
N HIS A 13 9.61 0.26 -2.29
CA HIS A 13 9.14 1.54 -1.76
C HIS A 13 8.18 2.21 -2.75
N GLY A 14 6.97 2.50 -2.29
CA GLY A 14 5.95 3.20 -3.06
C GLY A 14 5.48 4.45 -2.33
N GLU A 15 5.44 5.58 -3.02
CA GLU A 15 4.88 6.83 -2.52
C GLU A 15 3.77 7.34 -3.44
N TRP A 16 2.63 7.68 -2.85
CA TRP A 16 1.54 8.38 -3.50
C TRP A 16 1.44 9.76 -2.89
N ALA A 17 1.42 10.80 -3.71
CA ALA A 17 1.37 12.17 -3.24
C ALA A 17 0.42 13.02 -4.08
N LEU A 18 -0.27 13.95 -3.41
CA LEU A 18 -1.11 14.94 -4.06
C LEU A 18 -0.26 16.14 -4.47
N ASP A 19 -0.28 16.47 -5.76
CA ASP A 19 0.41 17.63 -6.32
C ASP A 19 -0.52 18.39 -7.26
N GLY A 20 -0.95 19.59 -6.83
CA GLY A 20 -1.85 20.44 -7.63
C GLY A 20 -3.22 19.84 -7.97
N GLY A 21 -3.71 18.86 -7.18
CA GLY A 21 -4.97 18.15 -7.45
C GLY A 21 -4.80 16.85 -8.25
N THR A 22 -3.59 16.57 -8.74
CA THR A 22 -3.23 15.31 -9.40
C THR A 22 -2.53 14.39 -8.39
N VAL A 23 -2.84 13.10 -8.40
CA VAL A 23 -2.08 12.12 -7.63
C VAL A 23 -0.90 11.62 -8.44
N ARG A 24 0.29 11.79 -7.90
CA ARG A 24 1.52 11.22 -8.41
C ARG A 24 1.89 9.98 -7.62
N TYR A 25 2.44 9.02 -8.33
CA TYR A 25 2.96 7.79 -7.80
C TYR A 25 4.43 7.66 -8.14
N VAL A 26 5.24 7.28 -7.15
CA VAL A 26 6.66 7.00 -7.30
C VAL A 26 6.95 5.62 -6.72
N GLU A 27 7.53 4.74 -7.52
CA GLU A 27 8.02 3.42 -7.13
C GLU A 27 9.54 3.42 -7.14
N TYR A 28 10.15 2.78 -6.15
CA TYR A 28 11.57 2.47 -6.14
C TYR A 28 11.73 0.96 -6.13
N ILE A 29 12.36 0.40 -7.18
CA ILE A 29 12.63 -1.04 -7.31
C ILE A 29 14.12 -1.22 -7.58
N GLY A 30 14.87 -1.76 -6.62
CA GLY A 30 16.26 -2.18 -6.86
C GLY A 30 17.22 -1.08 -7.37
N GLY A 31 16.90 0.19 -7.14
CA GLY A 31 17.69 1.34 -7.62
C GLY A 31 17.06 2.10 -8.79
N ASP A 32 16.06 1.54 -9.45
CA ASP A 32 15.27 2.24 -10.47
C ASP A 32 14.12 3.03 -9.82
N VAL A 33 13.79 4.18 -10.41
CA VAL A 33 12.66 5.03 -10.00
C VAL A 33 11.64 5.09 -11.13
N ILE A 34 10.41 4.65 -10.85
CA ILE A 34 9.29 4.74 -11.78
C ILE A 34 8.34 5.81 -11.26
N GLU A 35 8.13 6.85 -12.05
CA GLU A 35 7.15 7.90 -11.76
C GLU A 35 5.97 7.82 -12.73
N ALA A 36 4.75 7.90 -12.19
CA ALA A 36 3.54 7.91 -12.99
C ALA A 36 2.49 8.85 -12.37
N GLU A 37 1.65 9.42 -13.22
CA GLU A 37 0.44 10.12 -12.78
C GLU A 37 -0.72 9.14 -12.78
N LEU A 38 -1.51 9.14 -11.70
CA LEU A 38 -2.73 8.36 -11.62
C LEU A 38 -3.86 9.13 -12.30
N GLU A 39 -4.08 8.81 -13.58
CA GLU A 39 -5.13 9.40 -14.39
C GLU A 39 -6.53 9.10 -13.80
N GLY A 40 -7.40 10.10 -13.82
CA GLY A 40 -8.82 9.93 -13.44
C GLY A 40 -9.13 9.89 -11.95
N CYS A 41 -8.15 10.07 -11.04
CA CYS A 41 -8.43 10.12 -9.59
C CYS A 41 -9.24 11.37 -9.16
N GLY A 42 -9.12 12.50 -9.88
CA GLY A 42 -9.88 13.73 -9.58
C GLY A 42 -9.70 14.28 -8.15
N GLU A 43 -10.62 15.15 -7.71
CA GLU A 43 -10.60 15.73 -6.35
C GLU A 43 -10.94 14.71 -5.24
N ASP A 44 -11.80 13.72 -5.54
CA ASP A 44 -12.10 12.60 -4.63
C ASP A 44 -11.19 11.39 -4.93
N TYR A 45 -9.89 11.63 -4.81
CA TYR A 45 -8.85 10.67 -5.14
C TYR A 45 -8.84 9.42 -4.26
N THR A 46 -9.66 9.37 -3.20
CA THR A 46 -9.48 8.39 -2.12
C THR A 46 -9.62 6.96 -2.61
N ASP A 47 -10.70 6.68 -3.33
CA ASP A 47 -10.97 5.34 -3.82
C ASP A 47 -9.97 4.90 -4.89
N CYS A 48 -9.61 5.82 -5.79
CA CYS A 48 -8.62 5.60 -6.84
C CYS A 48 -7.23 5.25 -6.26
N VAL A 49 -6.78 6.01 -5.25
CA VAL A 49 -5.51 5.75 -4.56
C VAL A 49 -5.56 4.42 -3.82
N VAL A 50 -6.64 4.14 -3.09
CA VAL A 50 -6.76 2.84 -2.39
C VAL A 50 -6.74 1.68 -3.39
N GLU A 51 -7.40 1.80 -4.54
CA GLU A 51 -7.40 0.75 -5.56
C GLU A 51 -6.01 0.47 -6.11
N ASP A 52 -5.25 1.52 -6.45
CA ASP A 52 -3.89 1.37 -6.95
C ASP A 52 -2.95 0.79 -5.88
N VAL A 53 -3.03 1.28 -4.64
CA VAL A 53 -2.27 0.74 -3.50
C VAL A 53 -2.56 -0.75 -3.33
N VAL A 54 -3.83 -1.16 -3.31
CA VAL A 54 -4.20 -2.58 -3.13
C VAL A 54 -3.71 -3.44 -4.28
N LYS A 55 -3.79 -2.94 -5.52
CA LYS A 55 -3.27 -3.65 -6.69
C LYS A 55 -1.77 -3.92 -6.54
N ARG A 56 -0.98 -2.89 -6.24
CA ARG A 56 0.49 -3.01 -6.10
C ARG A 56 0.89 -3.88 -4.91
N LEU A 57 0.23 -3.72 -3.77
CA LEU A 57 0.43 -4.61 -2.63
C LEU A 57 0.10 -6.06 -2.98
N GLY A 58 -0.95 -6.29 -3.78
CA GLY A 58 -1.30 -7.63 -4.25
C GLY A 58 -0.26 -8.23 -5.18
N ASP A 59 0.29 -7.43 -6.08
CA ASP A 59 1.35 -7.84 -7.00
C ASP A 59 2.66 -8.10 -6.26
N GLU A 60 3.03 -7.27 -5.28
CA GLU A 60 4.26 -7.40 -4.50
C GLU A 60 4.19 -8.60 -3.54
N LEU A 61 3.13 -8.67 -2.72
CA LEU A 61 2.99 -9.70 -1.68
C LEU A 61 2.33 -11.00 -2.18
N LYS A 62 1.97 -11.07 -3.46
CA LYS A 62 1.27 -12.21 -4.10
C LYS A 62 0.00 -12.63 -3.35
N LEU A 63 -0.79 -11.65 -2.89
CA LEU A 63 -1.96 -11.91 -2.05
C LEU A 63 -3.14 -12.49 -2.85
N PRO A 64 -3.90 -13.44 -2.27
CA PRO A 64 -5.16 -13.89 -2.87
C PRO A 64 -6.20 -12.78 -2.98
N ARG A 65 -7.04 -12.81 -4.03
CA ARG A 65 -8.12 -11.83 -4.26
C ARG A 65 -9.06 -11.65 -3.06
N SER A 66 -9.34 -12.73 -2.33
CA SER A 66 -10.17 -12.70 -1.11
C SER A 66 -9.55 -11.86 0.01
N VAL A 67 -8.22 -11.84 0.12
CA VAL A 67 -7.49 -11.01 1.09
C VAL A 67 -7.46 -9.56 0.63
N LEU A 68 -7.26 -9.31 -0.68
CA LEU A 68 -7.23 -7.96 -1.24
C LEU A 68 -8.52 -7.17 -1.00
N GLY A 69 -9.69 -7.82 -1.07
CA GLY A 69 -10.96 -7.18 -0.73
C GLY A 69 -11.00 -6.68 0.73
N SER A 70 -10.53 -7.51 1.66
CA SER A 70 -10.44 -7.15 3.08
C SER A 70 -9.41 -6.06 3.35
N VAL A 71 -8.26 -6.09 2.66
CA VAL A 71 -7.26 -5.02 2.73
C VAL A 71 -7.84 -3.71 2.24
N LYS A 72 -8.47 -3.69 1.05
CA LYS A 72 -9.16 -2.52 0.49
C LYS A 72 -10.13 -1.89 1.48
N ALA A 73 -11.05 -2.69 2.02
CA ALA A 73 -12.04 -2.23 2.98
C ALA A 73 -11.37 -1.63 4.23
N ARG A 74 -10.29 -2.25 4.73
CA ARG A 74 -9.57 -1.75 5.89
C ARG A 74 -8.85 -0.44 5.62
N LEU A 75 -8.18 -0.30 4.47
CA LEU A 75 -7.47 0.95 4.12
C LEU A 75 -8.42 2.15 4.06
N LYS A 76 -9.63 1.97 3.48
CA LYS A 76 -10.67 3.03 3.47
C LYS A 76 -11.06 3.48 4.88
N VAL A 77 -11.20 2.55 5.82
CA VAL A 77 -11.53 2.86 7.22
C VAL A 77 -10.38 3.60 7.92
N LEU A 78 -9.13 3.17 7.69
CA LEU A 78 -7.96 3.78 8.29
C LEU A 78 -7.76 5.24 7.86
N GLY A 79 -8.09 5.56 6.61
CA GLY A 79 -8.04 6.91 6.07
C GLY A 79 -6.61 7.46 5.92
N PHE A 80 -6.47 8.49 5.08
CA PHE A 80 -5.17 9.10 4.79
C PHE A 80 -4.73 10.14 5.83
N PRO A 81 -3.42 10.39 5.97
CA PRO A 81 -2.31 9.70 5.29
C PRO A 81 -2.14 8.25 5.76
N LEU A 82 -1.70 7.36 4.87
CA LEU A 82 -1.42 5.97 5.17
C LEU A 82 0.08 5.69 5.17
N VAL A 83 0.56 4.96 6.17
CA VAL A 83 1.91 4.40 6.23
C VAL A 83 1.79 2.89 6.29
N ILE A 84 2.52 2.20 5.40
CA ILE A 84 2.49 0.75 5.27
C ILE A 84 3.92 0.23 5.41
N THR A 85 4.16 -0.64 6.38
CA THR A 85 5.51 -1.16 6.66
C THR A 85 5.52 -2.65 6.84
N LEU A 86 6.55 -3.32 6.33
CA LEU A 86 6.83 -4.73 6.60
C LEU A 86 7.68 -4.88 7.86
N ARG A 87 7.30 -5.80 8.72
CA ARG A 87 8.12 -6.36 9.80
C ARG A 87 8.23 -7.87 9.60
N GLU A 88 9.46 -8.37 9.56
CA GLU A 88 9.71 -9.81 9.49
C GLU A 88 9.92 -10.39 10.89
N GLU A 89 9.29 -11.53 11.14
CA GLU A 89 9.46 -12.35 12.33
C GLU A 89 9.80 -13.78 11.91
N VAL A 90 10.32 -14.58 12.84
CA VAL A 90 10.90 -15.92 12.57
C VAL A 90 10.01 -16.81 11.69
N ASN A 91 8.68 -16.74 11.81
CA ASN A 91 7.74 -17.57 11.05
C ASN A 91 6.60 -16.76 10.38
N ALA A 92 6.74 -15.44 10.27
CA ALA A 92 5.69 -14.60 9.71
C ALA A 92 6.22 -13.28 9.15
N SER A 93 5.56 -12.80 8.10
CA SER A 93 5.69 -11.42 7.63
C SER A 93 4.46 -10.63 8.07
N ILE A 94 4.68 -9.54 8.81
CA ILE A 94 3.62 -8.69 9.34
C ILE A 94 3.64 -7.38 8.57
N ILE A 95 2.56 -7.09 7.87
CA ILE A 95 2.34 -5.80 7.22
C ILE A 95 1.53 -4.93 8.16
N GLU A 96 2.12 -3.85 8.63
CA GLU A 96 1.46 -2.85 9.47
C GLU A 96 0.90 -1.74 8.59
N PHE A 97 -0.40 -1.47 8.72
CA PHE A 97 -1.08 -0.34 8.11
C PHE A 97 -1.39 0.68 9.20
N ARG A 98 -0.95 1.93 9.04
CA ARG A 98 -1.26 3.03 9.95
C ARG A 98 -1.90 4.17 9.17
N GLY A 99 -3.10 4.57 9.57
CA GLY A 99 -3.81 5.70 9.00
C GLY A 99 -4.21 6.72 10.06
N LYS A 100 -4.91 7.76 9.62
CA LYS A 100 -5.44 8.81 10.51
C LYS A 100 -6.37 8.25 11.59
N ASN A 101 -7.17 7.25 11.25
CA ASN A 101 -8.22 6.70 12.11
C ASN A 101 -7.78 5.45 12.91
N GLY A 102 -6.50 5.07 12.85
CA GLY A 102 -5.96 3.96 13.64
C GLY A 102 -4.95 3.11 12.89
N SER A 103 -4.87 1.83 13.26
CA SER A 103 -3.96 0.88 12.63
C SER A 103 -4.60 -0.49 12.43
N ALA A 104 -4.07 -1.25 11.49
CA ALA A 104 -4.39 -2.65 11.27
C ALA A 104 -3.13 -3.41 10.88
N GLN A 105 -3.19 -4.74 10.96
CA GLN A 105 -2.10 -5.61 10.56
C GLN A 105 -2.63 -6.71 9.64
N LEU A 106 -1.86 -7.05 8.62
CA LEU A 106 -2.00 -8.29 7.85
C LEU A 106 -0.82 -9.19 8.24
N ILE A 107 -1.13 -10.40 8.72
CA ILE A 107 -0.13 -11.37 9.15
C ILE A 107 -0.09 -12.50 8.13
N ILE A 108 1.03 -12.64 7.43
CA ILE A 108 1.28 -13.70 6.47
C ILE A 108 2.14 -14.75 7.20
N ARG A 109 1.59 -15.95 7.41
CA ARG A 109 2.30 -17.06 8.05
C ARG A 109 2.76 -18.03 6.97
N TYR A 110 4.02 -18.44 7.06
CA TYR A 110 4.59 -19.45 6.18
C TYR A 110 4.58 -20.79 6.90
N GLN A 111 4.10 -21.83 6.22
CA GLN A 111 4.13 -23.20 6.71
C GLN A 111 4.63 -24.10 5.60
N LEU A 112 5.68 -24.87 5.88
CA LEU A 112 6.14 -25.95 5.03
C LEU A 112 5.56 -27.25 5.59
N ILE A 113 4.68 -27.89 4.81
CA ILE A 113 4.13 -29.19 5.14
C ILE A 113 4.91 -30.23 4.35
N SER A 114 5.42 -31.24 5.05
CA SER A 114 6.08 -32.43 4.47
C SER A 114 5.09 -33.54 4.19
#